data_AF-A0A7S1UYJ7-F1
#
_entry.id   AF-A0A7S1UYJ7-F1
#
_cell.length_a   1.000
_cell.length_b   1.000
_cell.length_c   1.000
_cell.angle_alpha   90.00
_cell.angle_beta   90.00
_cell.angle_gamma   90.00
#
_symmetry.space_group_name_H-M   'P 1'
#
loop_
_entity.id
_entity.type
_entity.pdbx_description
1 polymer ?
#
loop_
_entity_poly.entity_id
_entity_poly.type
_entity_poly.pdbx_seq_one_letter_code
_entity_poly.pdbx_strand_id
1 'polypeptide(L)'
;MYPVASHVAAFVGVASSATARTHHEVASRFIVPTVGPALATTLTSASSSLSVAAAPMIDYTSTAVAFFASVRVPSALIAGSSLSSLFSLTKWTSNKEEARRANKLERYLAIIFHGFCLASLVLSLNAIVTATAAGTTLLLGSHNGMATSAYVFMKREFHYEFVTTRWSFLVSLLSFIGGITTRALLEFDLLKKERRKWAIVLSASMIGLLSHLVSFINSTLNSWPNLVAMTVEVVKLIFIKAFIPPLKPLEMVSMVCFTCAIGTAISLVGSNSIFESGDEPYDEGEETQDGTDPEDADEELAAREAEEAVAEEDLI
;
A
#
# COMPACT_ATOMS: atom_id res chain seq x y z
N MET A 1 27.50 -22.51 16.29
CA MET A 1 27.82 -21.66 15.13
C MET A 1 27.19 -22.26 13.88
N TYR A 2 26.16 -21.63 13.31
CA TYR A 2 25.59 -21.99 12.01
C TYR A 2 25.52 -20.71 11.16
N PRO A 3 25.99 -20.71 9.90
CA PRO A 3 25.97 -19.51 9.08
C PRO A 3 24.54 -19.30 8.54
N VAL A 4 23.83 -18.32 9.08
CA VAL A 4 22.56 -17.83 8.53
C VAL A 4 22.83 -16.52 7.79
N ALA A 5 23.50 -16.62 6.65
CA ALA A 5 23.82 -15.48 5.80
C ALA A 5 23.76 -15.87 4.32
N SER A 6 22.54 -16.02 3.75
CA SER A 6 22.34 -15.94 2.29
C SER A 6 20.87 -15.90 1.79
N HIS A 7 19.85 -15.55 2.59
CA HIS A 7 18.44 -15.64 2.11
C HIS A 7 17.52 -14.45 2.43
N VAL A 8 18.00 -13.21 2.28
CA VAL A 8 17.09 -12.03 2.33
C VAL A 8 17.16 -11.14 1.09
N ALA A 9 18.03 -11.43 0.11
CA ALA A 9 18.15 -10.63 -1.12
C ALA A 9 17.29 -11.12 -2.31
N ALA A 10 16.24 -11.91 -2.07
CA ALA A 10 15.39 -12.45 -3.14
C ALA A 10 13.90 -12.44 -2.77
N PHE A 11 13.29 -11.26 -2.64
CA PHE A 11 11.83 -11.14 -2.64
C PHE A 11 11.32 -9.81 -3.22
N VAL A 12 11.93 -9.37 -4.33
CA VAL A 12 11.36 -8.35 -5.26
C VAL A 12 11.14 -8.93 -6.67
N GLY A 13 11.46 -10.21 -6.88
CA GLY A 13 11.28 -10.89 -8.16
C GLY A 13 10.27 -12.04 -8.09
N VAL A 14 8.97 -11.75 -7.92
CA VAL A 14 7.96 -12.68 -8.41
C VAL A 14 7.58 -12.22 -9.80
N ALA A 15 8.29 -12.84 -10.75
CA ALA A 15 7.88 -12.96 -12.14
C ALA A 15 6.36 -13.22 -12.20
N SER A 16 5.66 -12.32 -12.88
CA SER A 16 4.32 -12.60 -13.36
C SER A 16 4.44 -13.61 -14.50
N SER A 17 4.57 -14.89 -14.13
CA SER A 17 4.34 -16.02 -15.03
C SER A 17 2.96 -15.83 -15.63
N ALA A 18 2.92 -15.65 -16.95
CA ALA A 18 1.71 -15.59 -17.73
C ALA A 18 0.87 -16.85 -17.48
N THR A 19 -0.10 -16.73 -16.57
CA THR A 19 -1.15 -17.74 -16.43
C THR A 19 -2.09 -17.50 -17.59
N ALA A 20 -1.84 -18.21 -18.69
CA ALA A 20 -2.81 -18.40 -19.76
C ALA A 20 -4.08 -18.99 -19.12
N ARG A 21 -5.01 -18.11 -18.75
CA ARG A 21 -6.30 -18.51 -18.20
C ARG A 21 -7.14 -18.95 -19.39
N THR A 22 -7.12 -20.25 -19.64
CA THR A 22 -8.08 -20.94 -20.50
C THR A 22 -9.48 -20.55 -20.05
N HIS A 23 -10.25 -20.00 -20.99
CA HIS A 23 -11.67 -19.77 -20.84
C HIS A 23 -12.35 -21.10 -20.53
N HIS A 24 -12.72 -21.34 -19.28
CA HIS A 24 -13.73 -22.34 -18.97
C HIS A 24 -15.08 -21.75 -19.37
N GLU A 25 -15.44 -22.05 -20.61
CA GLU A 25 -16.77 -21.92 -21.18
C GLU A 25 -17.75 -22.71 -20.30
N VAL A 26 -18.48 -21.99 -19.43
CA VAL A 26 -19.66 -22.56 -18.76
C VAL A 26 -20.76 -22.61 -19.81
N ALA A 27 -20.75 -23.69 -20.58
CA ALA A 27 -21.80 -24.04 -21.51
C ALA A 27 -23.08 -24.34 -20.71
N SER A 28 -23.91 -23.32 -20.50
CA SER A 28 -25.29 -23.50 -20.05
C SER A 28 -26.03 -24.25 -21.15
N ARG A 29 -26.23 -25.55 -20.93
CA ARG A 29 -27.04 -26.43 -21.78
C ARG A 29 -28.47 -25.88 -21.86
N PHE A 30 -28.74 -25.12 -22.91
CA PHE A 30 -30.10 -24.75 -23.30
C PHE A 30 -30.72 -25.97 -23.99
N ILE A 31 -31.74 -26.54 -23.36
CA ILE A 31 -32.55 -27.62 -23.92
C ILE A 31 -33.35 -27.03 -25.08
N VAL A 32 -32.98 -27.39 -26.31
CA VAL A 32 -33.77 -27.16 -27.51
C VAL A 32 -34.73 -28.34 -27.69
N PRO A 33 -36.05 -28.17 -27.64
CA PRO A 33 -36.98 -29.17 -28.14
C PRO A 33 -37.09 -29.09 -29.67
N THR A 34 -36.85 -30.24 -30.28
CA THR A 34 -36.74 -30.52 -31.71
C THR A 34 -38.11 -30.82 -32.33
N VAL A 35 -38.48 -30.01 -33.33
CA VAL A 35 -39.43 -30.17 -34.48
C VAL A 35 -40.86 -30.72 -34.31
N GLY A 36 -41.81 -29.96 -34.86
CA GLY A 36 -43.03 -30.44 -35.53
C GLY A 36 -43.20 -29.73 -36.90
N PRO A 37 -43.91 -30.34 -37.88
CA PRO A 37 -43.73 -30.04 -39.30
C PRO A 37 -44.65 -28.94 -39.87
N ALA A 38 -44.06 -28.23 -40.84
CA ALA A 38 -44.62 -27.57 -42.03
C ALA A 38 -46.12 -27.20 -42.07
N LEU A 39 -46.39 -25.89 -41.99
CA LEU A 39 -47.54 -25.27 -42.65
C LEU A 39 -47.06 -24.11 -43.52
N ALA A 40 -47.17 -24.28 -44.83
CA ALA A 40 -46.85 -23.26 -45.83
C ALA A 40 -47.76 -22.03 -45.62
N THR A 41 -47.17 -20.94 -45.13
CA THR A 41 -47.89 -19.69 -44.88
C THR A 41 -47.32 -18.61 -45.77
N THR A 42 -48.23 -18.00 -46.52
CA THR A 42 -48.09 -17.02 -47.58
C THR A 42 -47.23 -15.83 -47.16
N LEU A 43 -46.13 -15.59 -47.89
CA LEU A 43 -45.28 -14.40 -47.75
C LEU A 43 -46.07 -13.16 -48.17
N THR A 44 -46.64 -12.47 -47.18
CA THR A 44 -47.06 -11.07 -47.33
C THR A 44 -45.97 -10.22 -46.72
N SER A 45 -45.15 -9.61 -47.58
CA SER A 45 -44.11 -8.65 -47.21
C SER A 45 -44.76 -7.37 -46.69
N ALA A 46 -45.24 -7.40 -45.45
CA ALA A 46 -45.62 -6.20 -44.72
C ALA A 46 -44.33 -5.56 -44.22
N SER A 47 -43.97 -4.41 -44.79
CA SER A 47 -42.97 -3.50 -44.25
C SER A 47 -43.49 -2.88 -42.96
N SER A 48 -43.61 -3.69 -41.91
CA SER A 48 -43.80 -3.20 -40.55
C SER A 48 -42.52 -2.47 -40.18
N SER A 49 -42.57 -1.13 -40.23
CA SER A 49 -41.62 -0.28 -39.54
C SER A 49 -41.66 -0.67 -38.06
N LEU A 50 -40.75 -1.56 -37.66
CA LEU A 50 -40.51 -1.84 -36.25
C LEU A 50 -40.06 -0.51 -35.65
N SER A 51 -41.00 0.19 -35.03
CA SER A 51 -40.72 1.12 -33.96
C SER A 51 -40.02 0.29 -32.88
N VAL A 52 -38.69 0.23 -32.98
CA VAL A 52 -37.85 -0.26 -31.89
C VAL A 52 -38.10 0.73 -30.77
N ALA A 53 -39.02 0.38 -29.86
CA ALA A 53 -39.29 1.15 -28.67
C ALA A 53 -37.94 1.37 -27.99
N ALA A 54 -37.47 2.63 -28.03
CA ALA A 54 -36.19 2.98 -27.44
C ALA A 54 -36.24 2.52 -25.98
N ALA A 55 -35.38 1.56 -25.64
CA ALA A 55 -35.29 1.07 -24.28
C ALA A 55 -35.09 2.29 -23.36
N PRO A 56 -35.83 2.39 -22.25
CA PRO A 56 -35.71 3.55 -21.36
C PRO A 56 -34.25 3.71 -20.95
N MET A 57 -33.67 4.88 -21.24
CA MET A 57 -32.29 5.19 -20.87
C MET A 57 -32.19 5.19 -19.34
N ILE A 58 -31.41 4.28 -18.79
CA ILE A 58 -31.15 4.20 -17.36
C ILE A 58 -30.09 5.24 -17.00
N ASP A 59 -30.43 6.19 -16.13
CA ASP A 59 -29.48 7.15 -15.60
C ASP A 59 -28.59 6.49 -14.51
N TYR A 60 -27.28 6.45 -14.75
CA TYR A 60 -26.28 5.92 -13.82
C TYR A 60 -25.59 6.99 -12.97
N THR A 61 -26.01 8.26 -13.07
CA THR A 61 -25.40 9.39 -12.35
C THR A 61 -25.42 9.18 -10.84
N SER A 62 -26.54 8.73 -10.28
CA SER A 62 -26.68 8.46 -8.84
C SER A 62 -25.72 7.37 -8.35
N THR A 63 -25.56 6.29 -9.12
CA THR A 63 -24.63 5.19 -8.82
C THR A 63 -23.17 5.65 -8.90
N ALA A 64 -22.84 6.50 -9.88
CA ALA A 64 -21.49 7.08 -9.99
C ALA A 64 -21.17 8.02 -8.82
N VAL A 65 -22.13 8.87 -8.41
CA VAL A 65 -21.99 9.72 -7.22
C VAL A 65 -21.79 8.86 -5.96
N ALA A 66 -22.57 7.79 -5.81
CA ALA A 66 -22.43 6.87 -4.69
C ALA A 66 -21.05 6.20 -4.64
N PHE A 67 -20.49 5.80 -5.80
CA PHE A 67 -19.14 5.26 -5.88
C PHE A 67 -18.10 6.26 -5.35
N PHE A 68 -18.07 7.49 -5.86
CA PHE A 68 -17.09 8.50 -5.41
C PHE A 68 -17.28 8.88 -3.95
N ALA A 69 -18.53 8.98 -3.47
CA ALA A 69 -18.82 9.23 -2.06
C ALA A 69 -18.33 8.09 -1.16
N SER A 70 -18.48 6.83 -1.59
CA SER A 70 -18.08 5.65 -0.81
C SER A 70 -16.57 5.53 -0.59
N VAL A 71 -15.76 6.14 -1.47
CA VAL A 71 -14.29 6.15 -1.34
C VAL A 71 -13.81 7.28 -0.42
N ARG A 72 -14.48 8.44 -0.42
CA ARG A 72 -14.03 9.63 0.31
C ARG A 72 -13.88 9.44 1.81
N VAL A 73 -14.89 8.84 2.45
CA VAL A 73 -14.90 8.65 3.91
C VAL A 73 -13.76 7.73 4.38
N PRO A 74 -13.59 6.51 3.85
CA PRO A 74 -12.48 5.65 4.26
C PRO A 74 -11.11 6.25 3.89
N SER A 75 -10.97 6.94 2.75
CA SER A 75 -9.74 7.67 2.43
C SER A 75 -9.42 8.76 3.46
N ALA A 76 -10.42 9.49 3.96
CA ALA A 76 -10.20 10.52 4.98
C ALA A 76 -9.72 9.92 6.31
N LEU A 77 -10.25 8.76 6.69
CA LEU A 77 -9.82 8.03 7.89
C LEU A 77 -8.38 7.51 7.74
N ILE A 78 -8.02 6.96 6.58
CA ILE A 78 -6.65 6.53 6.28
C ILE A 78 -5.70 7.74 6.30
N ALA A 79 -6.07 8.85 5.67
CA ALA A 79 -5.27 10.08 5.67
C ALA A 79 -5.02 10.59 7.10
N GLY A 80 -6.05 10.70 7.93
CA GLY A 80 -5.91 11.14 9.32
C GLY A 80 -5.04 10.21 10.17
N SER A 81 -5.23 8.89 10.02
CA SER A 81 -4.45 7.89 10.74
C SER A 81 -2.98 7.88 10.32
N SER A 82 -2.70 7.99 9.02
CA SER A 82 -1.36 8.10 8.47
C SER A 82 -0.66 9.39 8.90
N LEU A 83 -1.38 10.52 8.92
CA LEU A 83 -0.86 11.80 9.41
C LEU A 83 -0.48 11.72 10.90
N SER A 84 -1.35 11.15 11.75
CA SER A 84 -1.03 10.95 13.17
C SER A 84 0.18 10.03 13.36
N SER A 85 0.34 9.02 12.51
CA SER A 85 1.45 8.07 12.58
C SER A 85 2.79 8.68 12.13
N LEU A 86 2.79 9.68 11.26
CA LEU A 86 4.01 10.41 10.90
C LEU A 86 4.59 11.18 12.10
N PHE A 87 3.73 11.70 12.99
CA PHE A 87 4.17 12.44 14.17
C PHE A 87 4.53 11.55 15.38
N SER A 88 4.05 10.29 15.42
CA SER A 88 4.34 9.42 16.57
C SER A 88 5.81 9.02 16.67
N LEU A 89 6.52 8.92 15.54
CA LEU A 89 7.93 8.50 15.48
C LEU A 89 8.93 9.67 15.42
N THR A 90 8.46 10.92 15.49
CA THR A 90 9.35 12.10 15.56
C THR A 90 10.21 12.09 16.83
N LYS A 91 9.73 11.49 17.91
CA LYS A 91 10.52 11.34 19.15
C LYS A 91 11.76 10.48 18.94
N TRP A 92 11.62 9.39 18.18
CA TRP A 92 12.71 8.46 17.89
C TRP A 92 13.81 9.12 17.04
N THR A 93 13.42 9.93 16.05
CA THR A 93 14.39 10.67 15.22
C THR A 93 15.03 11.86 15.95
N SER A 94 14.37 12.41 16.97
CA SER A 94 14.90 13.51 17.78
C SER A 94 16.00 13.06 18.75
N ASN A 95 15.95 11.82 19.24
CA ASN A 95 16.93 11.31 20.19
C ASN A 95 18.15 10.72 19.46
N LYS A 96 19.16 11.56 19.21
CA LYS A 96 20.39 11.16 18.48
C LYS A 96 21.14 10.01 19.14
N GLU A 97 21.09 9.89 20.46
CA GLU A 97 21.78 8.81 21.18
C GLU A 97 21.10 7.47 20.97
N GLU A 98 19.77 7.45 21.06
CA GLU A 98 18.96 6.27 20.80
C GLU A 98 19.06 5.84 19.33
N ALA A 99 19.02 6.80 18.40
CA ALA A 99 19.23 6.55 16.97
C ALA A 99 20.65 6.00 16.65
N ARG A 100 21.66 6.34 17.45
CA ARG A 100 23.02 5.76 17.34
C ARG A 100 23.10 4.33 17.88
N ARG A 101 22.32 4.01 18.90
CA ARG A 101 22.26 2.66 19.50
C ARG A 101 21.35 1.71 18.70
N ALA A 102 20.43 2.25 17.91
CA ALA A 102 19.50 1.47 17.12
C ALA A 102 20.21 0.60 16.07
N ASN A 103 19.67 -0.59 15.85
CA ASN A 103 20.18 -1.50 14.83
C ASN A 103 20.00 -0.92 13.42
N LYS A 104 20.91 -1.26 12.49
CA LYS A 104 20.78 -0.86 11.07
C LYS A 104 19.40 -1.22 10.49
N LEU A 105 18.90 -2.40 10.85
CA LEU A 105 17.57 -2.89 10.46
C LEU A 105 16.43 -2.02 11.00
N GLU A 106 16.51 -1.56 12.25
CA GLU A 106 15.52 -0.67 12.87
C GLU A 106 15.46 0.65 12.12
N ARG A 107 16.62 1.22 11.80
CA ARG A 107 16.71 2.46 11.02
C ARG A 107 16.12 2.31 9.62
N TYR A 108 16.38 1.18 8.96
CA TYR A 108 15.78 0.89 7.65
C TYR A 108 14.26 0.73 7.73
N LEU A 109 13.76 0.01 8.73
CA LEU A 109 12.33 -0.15 8.99
C LEU A 109 11.65 1.20 9.32
N ALA A 110 12.31 2.09 10.05
CA ALA A 110 11.81 3.43 10.33
C ALA A 110 11.66 4.28 9.04
N ILE A 111 12.64 4.19 8.13
CA ILE A 111 12.56 4.86 6.82
C ILE A 111 11.41 4.29 5.98
N ILE A 112 11.27 2.96 5.92
CA ILE A 112 10.17 2.30 5.20
C ILE A 112 8.82 2.70 5.80
N PHE A 113 8.70 2.71 7.13
CA PHE A 113 7.50 3.11 7.83
C PHE A 113 7.06 4.53 7.43
N HIS A 114 7.98 5.50 7.48
CA HIS A 114 7.70 6.87 7.06
C HIS A 114 7.33 6.95 5.58
N GLY A 115 8.02 6.21 4.72
CA GLY A 115 7.68 6.10 3.30
C GLY A 115 6.26 5.60 3.07
N PHE A 116 5.85 4.53 3.77
CA PHE A 116 4.50 3.99 3.68
C PHE A 116 3.43 4.94 4.21
N CYS A 117 3.65 5.58 5.36
CA CYS A 117 2.71 6.55 5.91
C CYS A 117 2.57 7.79 5.02
N LEU A 118 3.67 8.32 4.48
CA LEU A 118 3.64 9.45 3.57
C LEU A 118 2.95 9.10 2.25
N ALA A 119 3.28 7.95 1.65
CA ALA A 119 2.63 7.47 0.44
C ALA A 119 1.12 7.27 0.66
N SER A 120 0.74 6.63 1.76
CA SER A 120 -0.66 6.42 2.15
C SER A 120 -1.41 7.74 2.33
N LEU A 121 -0.81 8.73 3.00
CA LEU A 121 -1.38 10.06 3.19
C LEU A 121 -1.61 10.77 1.84
N VAL A 122 -0.58 10.87 1.01
CA VAL A 122 -0.65 11.59 -0.27
C VAL A 122 -1.66 10.94 -1.22
N LEU A 123 -1.65 9.61 -1.34
CA LEU A 123 -2.59 8.89 -2.19
C LEU A 123 -4.02 8.98 -1.66
N SER A 124 -4.23 8.96 -0.36
CA SER A 124 -5.57 9.14 0.23
C SER A 124 -6.12 10.54 -0.04
N LEU A 125 -5.30 11.58 0.12
CA LEU A 125 -5.67 12.96 -0.22
C LEU A 125 -5.98 13.09 -1.72
N ASN A 126 -5.17 12.47 -2.58
CA ASN A 126 -5.42 12.45 -4.01
C ASN A 126 -6.77 11.79 -4.34
N ALA A 127 -7.10 10.65 -3.71
CA ALA A 127 -8.37 9.97 -3.88
C ALA A 127 -9.56 10.86 -3.43
N ILE A 128 -9.44 11.57 -2.31
CA ILE A 128 -10.49 12.49 -1.83
C ILE A 128 -10.72 13.64 -2.81
N VAL A 129 -9.64 14.29 -3.27
CA VAL A 129 -9.71 15.43 -4.18
C VAL A 129 -10.28 15.01 -5.54
N THR A 130 -9.77 13.92 -6.12
CA THR A 130 -10.24 13.41 -7.41
C THR A 130 -11.68 12.92 -7.36
N ALA A 131 -12.09 12.22 -6.29
CA ALA A 131 -13.49 11.83 -6.09
C ALA A 131 -14.42 13.03 -5.91
N THR A 132 -13.96 14.07 -5.21
CA THR A 132 -14.73 15.31 -5.03
C THR A 132 -14.89 16.06 -6.36
N ALA A 133 -13.81 16.19 -7.13
CA ALA A 133 -13.84 16.79 -8.46
C ALA A 133 -14.79 16.03 -9.40
N ALA A 134 -14.75 14.70 -9.40
CA ALA A 134 -15.66 13.87 -10.17
C ALA A 134 -17.13 14.09 -9.77
N GLY A 135 -17.39 14.14 -8.46
CA GLY A 135 -18.71 14.45 -7.92
C GLY A 135 -19.23 15.81 -8.38
N THR A 136 -18.39 16.85 -8.38
CA THR A 136 -18.77 18.17 -8.90
C THR A 136 -19.04 18.17 -10.40
N THR A 137 -18.26 17.41 -11.18
CA THR A 137 -18.49 17.32 -12.63
C THR A 137 -19.77 16.56 -12.95
N LEU A 138 -20.12 15.53 -12.17
CA LEU A 138 -21.40 14.81 -12.30
C LEU A 138 -22.60 15.74 -12.03
N LEU A 139 -22.47 16.69 -11.09
CA LEU A 139 -23.52 17.67 -10.78
C LEU A 139 -23.74 18.70 -11.90
N LEU A 140 -22.76 18.92 -12.78
CA LEU A 140 -22.92 19.81 -13.94
C LEU A 140 -23.84 19.21 -15.02
N GLY A 141 -24.07 17.89 -15.00
CA GLY A 141 -24.97 17.22 -15.95
C GLY A 141 -24.47 17.18 -17.40
N SER A 142 -23.21 17.55 -17.65
CA SER A 142 -22.61 17.61 -18.99
C SER A 142 -22.02 16.25 -19.41
N HIS A 143 -22.82 15.18 -19.37
CA HIS A 143 -22.37 13.83 -19.68
C HIS A 143 -23.37 13.07 -20.53
N ASN A 144 -22.87 12.14 -21.34
CA ASN A 144 -23.74 11.28 -22.13
C ASN A 144 -24.25 10.10 -21.28
N GLY A 145 -25.54 10.09 -20.97
CA GLY A 145 -26.21 9.03 -20.20
C GLY A 145 -26.31 7.67 -20.90
N MET A 146 -25.91 7.55 -22.18
CA MET A 146 -26.03 6.32 -22.97
C MET A 146 -25.00 5.25 -22.58
N ALA A 147 -25.06 4.69 -21.37
CA ALA A 147 -24.16 3.62 -20.93
C ALA A 147 -24.93 2.32 -20.68
N THR A 148 -24.26 1.18 -20.84
CA THR A 148 -24.84 -0.15 -20.54
C THR A 148 -24.74 -0.51 -19.05
N SER A 149 -23.88 0.18 -18.31
CA SER A 149 -23.68 0.00 -16.87
C SER A 149 -22.99 1.23 -16.28
N ALA A 150 -23.12 1.41 -14.95
CA ALA A 150 -22.41 2.47 -14.23
C ALA A 150 -20.88 2.39 -14.40
N TYR A 151 -20.32 1.18 -14.50
CA TYR A 151 -18.89 0.99 -14.72
C TYR A 151 -18.45 1.53 -16.09
N VAL A 152 -19.20 1.20 -17.15
CA VAL A 152 -18.95 1.70 -18.51
C VAL A 152 -19.15 3.21 -18.58
N PHE A 153 -20.17 3.73 -17.90
CA PHE A 153 -20.43 5.16 -17.77
C PHE A 153 -19.22 5.90 -17.17
N MET A 154 -18.75 5.48 -15.99
CA MET A 154 -17.60 6.11 -15.33
C MET A 154 -16.32 5.98 -16.15
N LYS A 155 -16.09 4.83 -16.79
CA LYS A 155 -14.91 4.63 -17.64
C LYS A 155 -14.93 5.51 -18.89
N ARG A 156 -16.09 5.77 -19.48
CA ARG A 156 -16.23 6.58 -20.70
C ARG A 156 -16.18 8.07 -20.41
N GLU A 157 -17.01 8.55 -19.49
CA GLU A 157 -17.20 9.99 -19.25
C GLU A 157 -16.18 10.55 -18.25
N PHE A 158 -15.73 9.73 -17.29
CA PHE A 158 -14.89 10.16 -16.16
C PHE A 158 -13.64 9.29 -16.04
N HIS A 159 -13.01 8.96 -17.17
CA HIS A 159 -11.94 7.96 -17.21
C HIS A 159 -10.81 8.27 -16.22
N TYR A 160 -10.31 9.50 -16.23
CA TYR A 160 -9.22 9.90 -15.34
C TYR A 160 -9.63 9.81 -13.88
N GLU A 161 -10.76 10.41 -13.52
CA GLU A 161 -11.22 10.53 -12.16
C GLU A 161 -11.54 9.14 -11.58
N PHE A 162 -12.18 8.28 -12.37
CA PHE A 162 -12.50 6.91 -12.00
C PHE A 162 -11.24 6.07 -11.75
N VAL A 163 -10.30 6.06 -12.70
CA VAL A 163 -9.09 5.23 -12.61
C VAL A 163 -8.18 5.74 -11.49
N THR A 164 -7.92 7.04 -11.44
CA THR A 164 -7.04 7.64 -10.43
C THR A 164 -7.61 7.50 -9.03
N THR A 165 -8.91 7.77 -8.81
CA THR A 165 -9.54 7.59 -7.48
C THR A 165 -9.41 6.16 -7.00
N ARG A 166 -9.78 5.18 -7.86
CA ARG A 166 -9.74 3.76 -7.49
C ARG A 166 -8.31 3.29 -7.25
N TRP A 167 -7.37 3.67 -8.11
CA TRP A 167 -5.96 3.31 -7.95
C TRP A 167 -5.36 3.90 -6.68
N SER A 168 -5.52 5.21 -6.47
CA SER A 168 -4.98 5.89 -5.29
C SER A 168 -5.55 5.34 -4.00
N PHE A 169 -6.86 5.05 -3.94
CA PHE A 169 -7.46 4.40 -2.78
C PHE A 169 -6.84 3.03 -2.49
N LEU A 170 -6.77 2.14 -3.49
CA LEU A 170 -6.24 0.78 -3.32
C LEU A 170 -4.77 0.80 -2.89
N VAL A 171 -3.93 1.61 -3.54
CA VAL A 171 -2.51 1.71 -3.18
C VAL A 171 -2.35 2.35 -1.80
N SER A 172 -3.16 3.37 -1.45
CA SER A 172 -3.12 3.99 -0.13
C SER A 172 -3.44 3.01 1.01
N LEU A 173 -4.39 2.09 0.77
CA LEU A 173 -4.78 1.05 1.70
C LEU A 173 -3.67 0.02 1.90
N LEU A 174 -3.05 -0.44 0.80
CA LEU A 174 -1.92 -1.38 0.86
C LEU A 174 -0.72 -0.75 1.57
N SER A 175 -0.38 0.51 1.26
CA SER A 175 0.67 1.26 1.96
C SER A 175 0.34 1.46 3.43
N PHE A 176 -0.91 1.73 3.78
CA PHE A 176 -1.34 1.89 5.18
C PHE A 176 -1.12 0.61 5.99
N ILE A 177 -1.51 -0.56 5.46
CA ILE A 177 -1.30 -1.85 6.12
C ILE A 177 0.20 -2.15 6.26
N GLY A 178 1.01 -1.83 5.25
CA GLY A 178 2.48 -1.91 5.33
C GLY A 178 3.06 -1.01 6.43
N GLY A 179 2.54 0.22 6.55
CA GLY A 179 2.88 1.16 7.62
C GLY A 179 2.52 0.62 9.01
N ILE A 180 1.33 0.05 9.19
CA ILE A 180 0.93 -0.55 10.48
C ILE A 180 1.84 -1.73 10.84
N THR A 181 2.16 -2.57 9.85
CA THR A 181 3.05 -3.74 10.06
C THR A 181 4.43 -3.30 10.55
N THR A 182 5.03 -2.34 9.85
CA THR A 182 6.35 -1.81 10.20
C THR A 182 6.33 -1.10 11.55
N ARG A 183 5.27 -0.35 11.86
CA ARG A 183 5.08 0.25 13.19
C ARG A 183 5.00 -0.79 14.29
N ALA A 184 4.22 -1.86 14.11
CA ALA A 184 4.11 -2.92 15.11
C ALA A 184 5.46 -3.62 15.35
N LEU A 185 6.28 -3.81 14.32
CA LEU A 185 7.62 -4.38 14.46
C LEU A 185 8.55 -3.48 15.31
N LEU A 186 8.46 -2.15 15.12
CA LEU A 186 9.26 -1.17 15.84
C LEU A 186 8.76 -0.95 17.29
N GLU A 187 7.46 -0.70 17.47
CA GLU A 187 6.86 -0.34 18.77
C GLU A 187 6.97 -1.46 19.81
N PHE A 188 6.88 -2.73 19.39
CA PHE A 188 6.95 -3.87 20.31
C PHE A 188 8.36 -4.44 20.49
N ASP A 189 9.39 -3.76 19.96
CA ASP A 189 10.78 -4.21 19.96
C ASP A 189 10.96 -5.65 19.46
N LEU A 190 10.17 -6.07 18.46
CA LEU A 190 10.14 -7.47 18.02
C LEU A 190 11.45 -7.90 17.35
N LEU A 191 12.31 -6.94 16.99
CA LEU A 191 13.60 -7.18 16.36
C LEU A 191 14.68 -7.61 17.36
N LYS A 192 14.44 -7.51 18.67
CA LYS A 192 15.34 -8.05 19.70
C LYS A 192 15.48 -9.57 19.55
N LYS A 193 16.69 -10.10 19.79
CA LYS A 193 17.03 -11.53 19.57
C LYS A 193 16.01 -12.49 20.22
N GLU A 194 15.55 -12.17 21.43
CA GLU A 194 14.57 -12.96 22.20
C GLU A 194 13.17 -13.00 21.57
N ARG A 195 12.75 -11.92 20.88
CA ARG A 195 11.40 -11.74 20.33
C ARG A 195 11.32 -11.98 18.82
N ARG A 196 12.44 -12.28 18.17
CA ARG A 196 12.54 -12.45 16.71
C ARG A 196 11.56 -13.48 16.13
N LYS A 197 11.22 -14.54 16.88
CA LYS A 197 10.22 -15.52 16.46
C LYS A 197 8.85 -14.88 16.25
N TRP A 198 8.44 -13.98 17.15
CA TRP A 198 7.19 -13.24 17.04
C TRP A 198 7.23 -12.23 15.90
N ALA A 199 8.37 -11.58 15.65
CA ALA A 199 8.55 -10.72 14.47
C ALA A 199 8.29 -11.47 13.16
N ILE A 200 8.81 -12.70 13.05
CA ILE A 200 8.65 -13.54 11.86
C ILE A 200 7.18 -13.94 11.69
N VAL A 201 6.52 -14.38 12.76
CA VAL A 201 5.09 -14.74 12.72
C VAL A 201 4.22 -13.54 12.32
N LEU A 202 4.45 -12.38 12.94
CA LEU A 202 3.73 -11.15 12.59
C LEU A 202 3.98 -10.76 11.13
N SER A 203 5.23 -10.72 10.69
CA SER A 203 5.59 -10.35 9.32
C SER A 203 5.00 -11.33 8.29
N ALA A 204 5.09 -12.64 8.54
CA ALA A 204 4.53 -13.65 7.65
C ALA A 204 3.00 -13.54 7.55
N SER A 205 2.32 -13.29 8.68
CA SER A 205 0.86 -13.12 8.70
C SER A 205 0.42 -11.87 7.93
N MET A 206 1.09 -10.73 8.11
CA MET A 206 0.78 -9.48 7.41
C MET A 206 1.13 -9.55 5.92
N ILE A 207 2.24 -10.20 5.55
CA ILE A 207 2.59 -10.46 4.13
C ILE A 207 1.54 -11.37 3.48
N GLY A 208 1.08 -12.41 4.19
CA GLY A 208 -0.01 -13.28 3.73
C GLY A 208 -1.30 -12.49 3.49
N LEU A 209 -1.68 -11.61 4.42
CA LEU A 209 -2.84 -10.71 4.27
C LEU A 209 -2.68 -9.77 3.06
N LEU A 210 -1.54 -9.09 2.94
CA LEU A 210 -1.27 -8.20 1.80
C LEU A 210 -1.32 -8.95 0.47
N SER A 211 -0.73 -10.14 0.39
CA SER A 211 -0.75 -10.98 -0.81
C SER A 211 -2.17 -11.40 -1.18
N HIS A 212 -2.97 -11.80 -0.19
CA HIS A 212 -4.38 -12.12 -0.38
C HIS A 212 -5.18 -10.91 -0.88
N LEU A 213 -5.00 -9.73 -0.27
CA LEU A 213 -5.68 -8.51 -0.70
C LEU A 213 -5.29 -8.10 -2.13
N VAL A 214 -4.01 -8.17 -2.49
CA VAL A 214 -3.54 -7.89 -3.86
C VAL A 214 -4.13 -8.89 -4.85
N SER A 215 -4.20 -10.18 -4.49
CA SER A 215 -4.85 -11.21 -5.32
C SER A 215 -6.33 -10.92 -5.53
N PHE A 216 -7.05 -10.55 -4.46
CA PHE A 216 -8.46 -10.17 -4.53
C PHE A 216 -8.69 -8.90 -5.35
N ILE A 217 -7.82 -7.90 -5.23
CA ILE A 217 -7.87 -6.70 -6.07
C ILE A 217 -7.69 -7.11 -7.54
N ASN A 218 -6.68 -7.92 -7.86
CA ASN A 218 -6.42 -8.37 -9.23
C ASN A 218 -7.59 -9.17 -9.81
N SER A 219 -8.31 -9.97 -9.01
CA SER A 219 -9.47 -10.73 -9.48
C SER A 219 -10.72 -9.87 -9.71
N THR A 220 -10.79 -8.67 -9.12
CA THR A 220 -11.93 -7.75 -9.22
C THR A 220 -11.71 -6.58 -10.19
N LEU A 221 -10.56 -6.54 -10.88
CA LEU A 221 -10.27 -5.56 -11.93
C LEU A 221 -10.83 -6.06 -13.27
N ASN A 222 -11.94 -5.47 -13.72
CA ASN A 222 -12.57 -5.86 -14.99
C ASN A 222 -11.90 -5.25 -16.23
N SER A 223 -11.29 -4.06 -16.14
CA SER A 223 -10.65 -3.37 -17.28
C SER A 223 -9.15 -3.54 -17.37
N TRP A 224 -8.51 -4.07 -16.33
CA TRP A 224 -7.06 -4.21 -16.26
C TRP A 224 -6.72 -5.63 -15.80
N PRO A 225 -5.72 -6.28 -16.41
CA PRO A 225 -5.35 -7.65 -16.04
C PRO A 225 -4.80 -7.76 -14.61
N ASN A 226 -4.22 -6.67 -14.07
CA ASN A 226 -3.67 -6.59 -12.72
C ASN A 226 -3.50 -5.12 -12.29
N LEU A 227 -3.19 -4.91 -11.00
CA LEU A 227 -2.96 -3.60 -10.41
C LEU A 227 -1.78 -2.86 -11.06
N VAL A 228 -0.76 -3.58 -11.55
CA VAL A 228 0.39 -2.97 -12.24
C VAL A 228 -0.03 -2.34 -13.56
N ALA A 229 -0.85 -3.02 -14.37
CA ALA A 229 -1.41 -2.48 -15.59
C ALA A 229 -2.29 -1.25 -15.33
N MET A 230 -3.03 -1.25 -14.21
CA MET A 230 -3.77 -0.07 -13.77
C MET A 230 -2.84 1.09 -13.40
N THR A 231 -1.71 0.83 -12.73
CA THR A 231 -0.68 1.84 -12.43
C THR A 231 -0.10 2.44 -13.72
N VAL A 232 0.23 1.61 -14.71
CA VAL A 232 0.73 2.09 -16.01
C VAL A 232 -0.30 2.99 -16.69
N GLU A 233 -1.59 2.63 -16.64
CA GLU A 233 -2.67 3.47 -17.20
C GLU A 233 -2.79 4.81 -16.46
N VAL A 234 -2.72 4.83 -15.12
CA VAL A 234 -2.72 6.09 -14.35
C VAL A 234 -1.54 6.97 -14.72
N VAL A 235 -0.34 6.40 -14.79
CA VAL A 235 0.87 7.13 -15.19
C VAL A 235 0.68 7.72 -16.59
N LYS A 236 0.24 6.91 -17.55
CA LYS A 236 -0.08 7.36 -18.91
C LYS A 236 -1.10 8.51 -18.92
N LEU A 237 -2.17 8.40 -18.13
CA LEU A 237 -3.19 9.44 -18.03
C LEU A 237 -2.66 10.76 -17.44
N ILE A 238 -1.76 10.69 -16.45
CA ILE A 238 -1.06 11.86 -15.89
C ILE A 238 -0.17 12.50 -16.96
N PHE A 239 0.63 11.71 -17.68
CA PHE A 239 1.45 12.23 -18.78
C PHE A 239 0.61 12.87 -19.88
N ILE A 240 -0.47 12.21 -20.31
CA ILE A 240 -1.40 12.76 -21.32
C ILE A 240 -1.99 14.10 -20.84
N LYS A 241 -2.46 14.20 -19.60
CA LYS A 241 -3.01 15.45 -19.06
C LYS A 241 -1.97 16.56 -18.92
N ALA A 242 -0.73 16.23 -18.57
CA ALA A 242 0.35 17.19 -18.42
C ALA A 242 0.83 17.79 -19.76
N PHE A 243 0.85 16.98 -20.83
CA PHE A 243 1.46 17.37 -22.11
C PHE A 243 0.45 17.79 -23.20
N ILE A 244 -0.85 17.52 -23.05
CA ILE A 244 -1.86 17.92 -24.04
C ILE A 244 -2.32 19.38 -23.80
N PRO A 245 -2.36 20.25 -24.85
CA PRO A 245 -2.85 21.61 -24.73
C PRO A 245 -4.33 21.71 -24.30
N PRO A 246 -4.70 22.73 -23.49
CA PRO A 246 -3.83 23.79 -22.96
C PRO A 246 -2.92 23.29 -21.83
N LEU A 247 -1.63 23.62 -21.92
CA LEU A 247 -0.63 23.25 -20.91
C LEU A 247 -1.06 23.79 -19.54
N LYS A 248 -1.10 22.89 -18.55
CA LYS A 248 -1.41 23.24 -17.16
C LYS A 248 -0.08 23.33 -16.39
N PRO A 249 0.48 24.53 -16.17
CA PRO A 249 1.83 24.67 -15.60
C PRO A 249 1.95 24.03 -14.21
N LEU A 250 0.87 24.05 -13.42
CA LEU A 250 0.84 23.43 -12.09
C LEU A 250 1.01 21.91 -12.15
N GLU A 251 0.50 21.25 -13.19
CA GLU A 251 0.63 19.80 -13.35
C GLU A 251 2.09 19.43 -13.67
N MET A 252 2.76 20.22 -14.51
CA MET A 252 4.19 20.07 -14.79
C MET A 252 5.05 20.27 -13.53
N VAL A 253 4.78 21.32 -12.75
CA VAL A 253 5.47 21.55 -11.48
C VAL A 253 5.27 20.36 -10.54
N SER A 254 4.06 19.83 -10.44
CA SER A 254 3.79 18.66 -9.59
C SER A 254 4.60 17.45 -10.02
N MET A 255 4.71 17.17 -11.32
CA MET A 255 5.51 16.05 -11.83
C MET A 255 7.01 16.22 -11.50
N VAL A 256 7.54 17.43 -11.67
CA VAL A 256 8.95 17.73 -11.29
C VAL A 256 9.16 17.54 -9.79
N CYS A 257 8.24 18.02 -8.96
CA CYS A 257 8.35 17.81 -7.51
C CYS A 257 8.30 16.33 -7.14
N PHE A 258 7.43 15.53 -7.77
CA PHE A 258 7.35 14.09 -7.52
C PHE A 258 8.62 13.35 -7.96
N THR A 259 9.18 13.66 -9.14
CA THR A 259 10.42 13.02 -9.61
C THR A 259 11.61 13.40 -8.74
N CYS A 260 11.72 14.67 -8.33
CA CYS A 260 12.72 15.12 -7.38
C CYS A 260 12.57 14.39 -6.03
N ALA A 261 11.36 14.28 -5.48
CA ALA A 261 11.12 13.59 -4.21
C ALA A 261 11.51 12.11 -4.27
N ILE A 262 11.17 11.41 -5.36
CA ILE A 262 11.58 10.01 -5.58
C ILE A 262 13.11 9.92 -5.70
N GLY A 263 13.74 10.83 -6.45
CA GLY A 263 15.20 10.88 -6.60
C GLY A 263 15.91 11.09 -5.26
N THR A 264 15.41 12.01 -4.44
CA THR A 264 15.93 12.25 -3.08
C THR A 264 15.73 11.02 -2.19
N ALA A 265 14.57 10.36 -2.23
CA ALA A 265 14.32 9.16 -1.46
C ALA A 265 15.27 8.01 -1.84
N ILE A 266 15.48 7.77 -3.14
CA ILE A 266 16.42 6.76 -3.64
C ILE A 266 17.86 7.10 -3.21
N SER A 267 18.26 8.36 -3.36
CA SER A 267 19.60 8.81 -2.94
C SER A 267 19.82 8.61 -1.44
N LEU A 268 18.82 8.91 -0.60
CA LEU A 268 18.91 8.71 0.85
C LEU A 268 19.02 7.22 1.22
N VAL A 269 18.33 6.35 0.50
CA VAL A 269 18.44 4.89 0.70
C VAL A 269 19.82 4.39 0.26
N GLY A 270 20.33 4.84 -0.88
CA GLY A 270 21.64 4.43 -1.41
C GLY A 270 22.84 4.95 -0.60
N SER A 271 22.76 6.14 -0.02
CA SER A 271 23.83 6.65 0.85
C SER A 271 24.00 5.84 2.15
N ASN A 272 22.94 5.19 2.62
CA ASN A 272 23.02 4.35 3.82
C ASN A 272 23.69 2.99 3.56
N SER A 273 23.64 2.45 2.33
CA SER A 273 24.28 1.17 2.00
C SER A 273 25.80 1.29 1.77
N ILE A 274 26.31 2.47 1.40
CA ILE A 274 27.76 2.66 1.16
C ILE A 274 28.55 2.70 2.48
N PHE A 275 27.91 3.11 3.58
CA PHE A 275 28.52 3.05 4.92
C PHE A 275 28.58 1.62 5.49
N GLU A 276 27.99 0.64 4.80
CA GLU A 276 27.79 -0.72 5.30
C GLU A 276 29.00 -1.65 5.08
N SER A 277 29.92 -1.30 4.19
CA SER A 277 31.10 -2.13 3.86
C SER A 277 32.37 -1.79 4.64
N GLY A 278 32.31 -0.85 5.58
CA GLY A 278 33.47 -0.32 6.30
C GLY A 278 33.69 -0.85 7.72
N ASP A 279 32.80 -1.73 8.21
CA ASP A 279 33.01 -2.33 9.53
C ASP A 279 34.11 -3.39 9.40
N GLU A 280 35.34 -2.98 9.70
CA GLU A 280 36.40 -3.90 10.11
C GLU A 280 35.83 -4.89 11.14
N PRO A 281 36.16 -6.18 11.05
CA PRO A 281 35.76 -7.13 12.07
C PRO A 281 36.19 -6.54 13.41
N TYR A 282 35.22 -6.33 14.31
CA TYR A 282 35.52 -6.21 15.71
C TYR A 282 36.29 -7.47 16.05
N ASP A 283 37.61 -7.32 16.14
CA ASP A 283 38.48 -8.25 16.81
C ASP A 283 37.86 -8.32 18.21
N GLU A 284 37.20 -9.44 18.51
CA GLU A 284 36.87 -9.82 19.89
C GLU A 284 38.21 -9.99 20.58
N GLY A 285 38.86 -8.86 20.86
CA GLY A 285 40.06 -8.76 21.63
C GLY A 285 39.72 -9.39 22.96
N GLU A 286 40.30 -10.57 23.15
CA GLU A 286 40.51 -11.28 24.40
C GLU A 286 39.72 -10.64 25.55
N GLU A 287 38.57 -11.25 25.88
CA GLU A 287 38.10 -11.21 27.26
C GLU A 287 39.32 -11.58 28.10
N THR A 288 39.93 -10.53 28.65
CA THR A 288 40.89 -10.66 29.73
C THR A 288 40.02 -11.23 30.83
N GLN A 289 40.15 -12.54 31.00
CA GLN A 289 39.54 -13.31 32.05
C GLN A 289 40.08 -12.70 33.35
N ASP A 290 39.43 -11.65 33.84
CA ASP A 290 39.71 -11.08 35.15
C ASP A 290 39.31 -12.16 36.14
N GLY A 291 40.34 -12.86 36.63
CA GLY A 291 40.23 -13.95 37.59
C GLY A 291 39.88 -13.42 38.98
N THR A 292 38.86 -12.59 39.06
CA THR A 292 38.20 -12.26 40.32
C THR A 292 37.30 -13.44 40.64
N ASP A 293 37.68 -14.22 41.65
CA ASP A 293 36.89 -15.34 42.14
C ASP A 293 35.52 -14.80 42.59
N PRO A 294 34.41 -15.47 42.24
CA PRO A 294 33.06 -15.02 42.63
C PRO A 294 32.83 -14.94 44.15
N GLU A 295 33.78 -15.40 44.98
CA GLU A 295 33.74 -15.21 46.44
C GLU A 295 34.01 -13.74 46.85
N ASP A 296 34.77 -12.97 46.08
CA ASP A 296 35.12 -11.59 46.46
C ASP A 296 33.97 -10.59 46.22
N ALA A 297 33.05 -10.92 45.32
CA ALA A 297 31.89 -10.06 45.02
C ALA A 297 30.84 -10.05 46.15
N ASP A 298 30.71 -11.18 46.88
CA ASP A 298 29.81 -11.28 48.03
C ASP A 298 30.40 -10.56 49.26
N GLU A 299 31.73 -10.51 49.39
CA GLU A 299 32.40 -9.79 50.48
C GLU A 299 32.34 -8.26 50.30
N GLU A 300 32.47 -7.77 49.06
CA GLU A 300 32.31 -6.32 48.77
C GLU A 300 30.87 -5.84 48.97
N LEU A 301 29.87 -6.69 48.65
CA LEU A 301 28.46 -6.37 48.88
C LEU A 301 28.13 -6.31 50.39
N ALA A 302 28.64 -7.27 51.17
CA ALA A 302 28.46 -7.30 52.62
C ALA A 302 29.16 -6.12 53.33
N ALA A 303 30.33 -5.70 52.84
CA ALA A 303 31.03 -4.52 53.37
C ALA A 303 30.25 -3.23 53.14
N ARG A 304 29.58 -3.09 51.99
CA ARG A 304 28.75 -1.92 51.68
C ARG A 304 27.47 -1.84 52.51
N GLU A 305 26.79 -2.97 52.74
CA GLU A 305 25.61 -3.00 53.62
C GLU A 305 25.97 -2.65 55.08
N ALA A 306 27.15 -3.07 55.54
CA ALA A 306 27.63 -2.72 56.88
C ALA A 306 27.97 -1.22 57.01
N GLU A 307 28.53 -0.60 55.97
CA GLU A 307 28.86 0.84 55.98
C GLU A 307 27.60 1.71 55.95
N GLU A 308 26.56 1.29 55.23
CA GLU A 308 25.26 2.00 55.16
C GLU A 308 24.50 1.92 56.50
N ALA A 309 24.56 0.78 57.20
CA ALA A 309 23.95 0.62 58.52
C ALA A 309 24.58 1.50 59.61
N VAL A 310 25.91 1.73 59.56
CA VAL A 310 26.60 2.62 60.50
C VAL A 310 26.26 4.10 60.23
N ALA A 311 26.10 4.47 58.96
CA ALA A 311 25.71 5.84 58.60
C ALA A 311 24.28 6.21 59.04
N GLU A 312 23.36 5.24 59.14
CA GLU A 312 22.00 5.48 59.64
C GLU A 312 21.95 5.69 61.16
N GLU A 313 22.87 5.10 61.93
CA GLU A 313 22.88 5.20 63.40
C GLU A 313 23.38 6.57 63.90
N ASP A 314 24.25 7.25 63.14
CA ASP A 314 24.75 8.60 63.44
C ASP A 314 23.73 9.72 63.15
N LEU A 315 22.59 9.39 62.54
CA LEU A 315 21.51 10.33 62.17
C LEU A 315 20.33 10.35 63.17
N ILE A 316 20.37 9.56 64.24
CA ILE A 316 19.35 9.45 65.30
C ILE A 316 19.85 10.08 66.61
#